data_AF-A0A2P5VL60-F1
#
_entry.id   AF-A0A2P5VL60-F1
#
_cell.length_a   1.000
_cell.length_b   1.000
_cell.length_c   1.000
_cell.angle_alpha   90.00
_cell.angle_beta   90.00
_cell.angle_gamma   90.00
#
_symmetry.space_group_name_H-M   'P 1'
#
loop_
_entity.id
_entity.type
_entity.pdbx_description
1 polymer ?
#
loop_
_entity_poly.entity_id
_entity_poly.type
_entity_poly.pdbx_seq_one_letter_code
_entity_poly.pdbx_strand_id
1 'polypeptide(L)'
;ARLAGQGSVEERLAFGRHLISAMPASNWLKRNEYLADHLAGGDAGFSDLLLHNRDRAYLVGEALDLLNGAGLRATGFLPLGAYDPLQYLDDGQLVERASSLPQAERWALAEELSGALKTHVFYAVRHDDVRRGAPAAMTPELVPALRDMDPKRLAAGLSQSPRLTATLGGVERTFQVPGGAADMIALIDGRRTLRQIHGRLRAKGAKLNWAEFLERFSAIFDVLHPLNIILFAGAVLD
;
A
#
# COMPACT_ATOMS: atom_id res chain seq x y z
N ALA A 1 8.07 26.85 -12.74
CA ALA A 1 7.06 27.91 -12.95
C ALA A 1 7.56 29.31 -12.59
N ARG A 2 7.91 29.59 -11.31
CA ARG A 2 8.27 30.94 -10.85
C ARG A 2 9.46 31.60 -11.58
N LEU A 3 10.44 30.81 -12.02
CA LEU A 3 11.63 31.32 -12.72
C LEU A 3 11.52 31.26 -14.26
N ALA A 4 10.73 30.34 -14.81
CA ALA A 4 10.74 30.03 -16.25
C ALA A 4 9.68 30.81 -17.06
N GLY A 5 8.72 31.49 -16.42
CA GLY A 5 7.69 32.26 -17.11
C GLY A 5 6.83 31.41 -18.07
N GLN A 6 6.44 31.99 -19.22
CA GLN A 6 5.68 31.34 -20.30
C GLN A 6 6.55 31.01 -21.54
N GLY A 7 7.83 30.70 -21.36
CA GLY A 7 8.73 30.30 -22.46
C GLY A 7 8.30 29.01 -23.18
N SER A 8 8.91 28.74 -24.33
CA SER A 8 8.67 27.53 -25.13
C SER A 8 9.00 26.26 -24.33
N VAL A 9 8.55 25.09 -24.81
CA VAL A 9 8.82 23.81 -24.14
C VAL A 9 10.33 23.56 -24.05
N GLU A 10 11.06 23.85 -25.13
CA GLU A 10 12.51 23.70 -25.24
C GLU A 10 13.25 24.62 -24.26
N GLU A 11 12.83 25.88 -24.16
CA GLU A 11 13.40 26.85 -23.21
C GLU A 11 13.20 26.39 -21.76
N ARG A 12 12.00 25.89 -21.45
CA ARG A 12 11.67 25.37 -20.11
C ARG A 12 12.48 24.12 -19.76
N LEU A 13 12.70 23.23 -20.72
CA LEU A 13 13.54 22.04 -20.55
C LEU A 13 14.99 22.42 -20.26
N ALA A 14 15.58 23.27 -21.11
CA ALA A 14 16.96 23.73 -20.95
C ALA A 14 17.15 24.44 -19.59
N PHE A 15 16.23 25.35 -19.25
CA PHE A 15 16.28 26.09 -18.00
C PHE A 15 16.06 25.19 -16.78
N GLY A 16 15.15 24.22 -16.87
CA GLY A 16 14.91 23.24 -15.80
C GLY A 16 16.17 22.40 -15.51
N ARG A 17 16.85 21.91 -16.55
CA ARG A 17 18.11 21.15 -16.39
C ARG A 17 19.20 22.02 -15.77
N HIS A 18 19.32 23.27 -16.19
CA HIS A 18 20.27 24.22 -15.60
C HIS A 18 19.98 24.46 -14.11
N LEU A 19 18.71 24.69 -13.76
CA LEU A 19 18.28 24.86 -12.37
C LEU A 19 18.69 23.65 -11.53
N ILE A 20 18.38 22.42 -11.97
CA ILE A 20 18.75 21.21 -11.22
C ILE A 20 20.26 21.14 -11.02
N SER A 21 21.05 21.41 -12.05
CA SER A 21 22.52 21.45 -11.91
C SER A 21 22.96 22.45 -10.85
N ALA A 22 22.37 23.65 -10.84
CA ALA A 22 22.70 24.74 -9.92
C ALA A 22 22.11 24.60 -8.51
N MET A 23 21.17 23.66 -8.27
CA MET A 23 20.57 23.49 -6.94
C MET A 23 21.62 23.11 -5.89
N PRO A 24 21.48 23.58 -4.64
CA PRO A 24 22.34 23.15 -3.54
C PRO A 24 22.33 21.63 -3.38
N ALA A 25 23.46 21.06 -2.93
CA ALA A 25 23.56 19.62 -2.65
C ALA A 25 22.61 19.15 -1.53
N SER A 26 22.11 20.06 -0.70
CA SER A 26 21.12 19.80 0.34
C SER A 26 19.69 19.61 -0.20
N ASN A 27 19.43 19.93 -1.46
CA ASN A 27 18.10 19.80 -2.06
C ASN A 27 17.61 18.34 -2.05
N TRP A 28 16.35 18.12 -1.69
CA TRP A 28 15.79 16.78 -1.52
C TRP A 28 15.71 16.00 -2.83
N LEU A 29 15.35 16.63 -3.96
CA LEU A 29 15.32 15.96 -5.26
C LEU A 29 16.73 15.46 -5.66
N LYS A 30 17.79 16.21 -5.31
CA LYS A 30 19.18 15.78 -5.54
C LYS A 30 19.63 14.62 -4.65
N ARG A 31 19.14 14.55 -3.41
CA ARG A 31 19.51 13.52 -2.44
C ARG A 31 18.63 12.27 -2.52
N ASN A 32 17.52 12.33 -3.25
CA ASN A 32 16.54 11.26 -3.32
C ASN A 32 16.88 10.28 -4.46
N GLU A 33 17.45 9.13 -4.08
CA GLU A 33 17.79 8.05 -5.03
C GLU A 33 16.56 7.35 -5.60
N TYR A 34 15.39 7.49 -4.97
CA TYR A 34 14.15 6.91 -5.45
C TYR A 34 13.55 7.74 -6.60
N LEU A 35 13.67 9.07 -6.62
CA LEU A 35 13.07 9.93 -7.66
C LEU A 35 14.00 10.14 -8.88
N ALA A 36 14.31 9.07 -9.60
CA ALA A 36 15.29 9.08 -10.70
C ALA A 36 14.72 9.22 -12.13
N ASP A 37 13.39 9.26 -12.30
CA ASP A 37 12.76 9.18 -13.64
C ASP A 37 13.16 10.35 -14.56
N HIS A 38 13.42 11.54 -13.99
CA HIS A 38 13.94 12.70 -14.71
C HIS A 38 15.38 12.53 -15.26
N LEU A 39 16.11 11.53 -14.77
CA LEU A 39 17.45 11.17 -15.22
C LEU A 39 17.40 10.13 -16.35
N ALA A 40 16.51 9.14 -16.23
CA ALA A 40 16.40 8.02 -17.17
C ALA A 40 15.47 8.30 -18.36
N GLY A 41 14.44 9.12 -18.18
CA GLY A 41 13.35 9.30 -19.14
C GLY A 41 13.56 10.35 -20.25
N GLY A 42 14.77 10.87 -20.43
CA GLY A 42 15.08 11.88 -21.44
C GLY A 42 14.31 13.19 -21.23
N ASP A 43 13.88 13.85 -22.32
CA ASP A 43 13.08 15.08 -22.23
C ASP A 43 11.65 14.80 -21.76
N ALA A 44 11.06 13.67 -22.17
CA ALA A 44 9.70 13.31 -21.79
C ALA A 44 9.57 13.07 -20.28
N GLY A 45 10.43 12.21 -19.70
CA GLY A 45 10.40 11.94 -18.26
C GLY A 45 10.79 13.15 -17.41
N PHE A 46 11.69 14.01 -17.91
CA PHE A 46 12.01 15.27 -17.24
C PHE A 46 10.80 16.22 -17.23
N SER A 47 10.13 16.37 -18.37
CA SER A 47 8.98 17.26 -18.51
C SER A 47 7.80 16.78 -17.67
N ASP A 48 7.51 15.49 -17.74
CA ASP A 48 6.43 14.83 -16.99
C ASP A 48 6.62 14.99 -15.48
N LEU A 49 7.81 14.71 -14.95
CA LEU A 49 8.04 14.77 -13.52
C LEU A 49 8.14 16.20 -12.97
N LEU A 50 8.78 17.12 -13.70
CA LEU A 50 9.25 18.40 -13.12
C LEU A 50 8.65 19.64 -13.78
N LEU A 51 8.10 19.53 -14.98
CA LEU A 51 7.60 20.66 -15.77
C LEU A 51 6.13 20.52 -16.19
N HIS A 52 5.40 19.53 -15.67
CA HIS A 52 3.99 19.37 -15.99
C HIS A 52 3.20 20.63 -15.60
N ASN A 53 2.35 21.10 -16.52
CA ASN A 53 1.60 22.36 -16.38
C ASN A 53 0.23 22.20 -15.71
N ARG A 54 -0.18 20.97 -15.42
CA ARG A 54 -1.52 20.59 -14.95
C ARG A 54 -1.38 19.74 -13.70
N ASP A 55 -0.46 18.79 -13.74
CA ASP A 55 -0.17 17.93 -12.61
C ASP A 55 0.55 18.71 -11.52
N ARG A 56 0.13 18.45 -10.28
CA ARG A 56 0.78 18.91 -9.07
C ARG A 56 1.06 17.70 -8.19
N ALA A 57 2.19 17.72 -7.49
CA ALA A 57 2.41 16.78 -6.41
C ALA A 57 1.41 17.06 -5.27
N TYR A 58 0.99 15.99 -4.60
CA TYR A 58 0.21 16.04 -3.38
C TYR A 58 0.97 15.26 -2.32
N LEU A 59 1.13 15.83 -1.14
CA LEU A 59 1.37 15.06 0.07
C LEU A 59 0.10 14.27 0.42
N VAL A 60 0.23 13.24 1.25
CA VAL A 60 -0.90 12.44 1.73
C VAL A 60 -1.99 13.34 2.32
N GLY A 61 -1.63 14.30 3.18
CA GLY A 61 -2.57 15.24 3.78
C GLY A 61 -3.34 16.07 2.73
N GLU A 62 -2.63 16.58 1.73
CA GLU A 62 -3.25 17.37 0.65
C GLU A 62 -4.18 16.52 -0.24
N ALA A 63 -3.83 15.25 -0.47
CA ALA A 63 -4.70 14.32 -1.20
C ALA A 63 -5.99 14.03 -0.41
N LEU A 64 -5.89 13.87 0.91
CA LEU A 64 -7.04 13.70 1.78
C LEU A 64 -7.94 14.94 1.80
N ASP A 65 -7.36 16.13 1.88
CA ASP A 65 -8.11 17.40 1.82
C ASP A 65 -8.83 17.56 0.47
N LEU A 66 -8.17 17.18 -0.63
CA LEU A 66 -8.79 17.17 -1.96
C LEU A 66 -10.01 16.25 -2.00
N LEU A 67 -9.89 15.03 -1.47
CA LEU A 67 -11.00 14.08 -1.40
C LEU A 67 -12.14 14.63 -0.54
N ASN A 68 -11.83 15.17 0.63
CA ASN A 68 -12.81 15.75 1.54
C ASN A 68 -13.60 16.89 0.88
N GLY A 69 -12.90 17.79 0.16
CA GLY A 69 -13.54 18.87 -0.61
C GLY A 69 -14.48 18.38 -1.70
N ALA A 70 -14.32 17.14 -2.17
CA ALA A 70 -15.18 16.48 -3.14
C ALA A 70 -16.27 15.59 -2.50
N GLY A 71 -16.43 15.59 -1.17
CA GLY A 71 -17.36 14.72 -0.46
C GLY A 71 -16.96 13.24 -0.45
N LEU A 72 -15.66 12.96 -0.65
CA LEU A 72 -15.08 11.63 -0.66
C LEU A 72 -14.18 11.43 0.57
N ARG A 73 -13.97 10.17 0.94
CA ARG A 73 -12.97 9.74 1.92
C ARG A 73 -12.09 8.65 1.32
N ALA A 74 -10.80 8.66 1.63
CA ALA A 74 -9.94 7.53 1.34
C ALA A 74 -10.31 6.35 2.24
N THR A 75 -10.28 5.14 1.69
CA THR A 75 -10.49 3.89 2.44
C THR A 75 -9.19 3.13 2.69
N GLY A 76 -8.11 3.51 2.03
CA GLY A 76 -6.79 2.93 2.19
C GLY A 76 -5.85 3.32 1.06
N PHE A 77 -4.60 3.61 1.41
CA PHE A 77 -3.50 3.79 0.46
C PHE A 77 -2.80 2.45 0.19
N LEU A 78 -2.17 2.32 -0.99
CA LEU A 78 -1.59 1.08 -1.48
C LEU A 78 -0.11 1.26 -1.86
N PRO A 79 0.74 0.24 -1.60
CA PRO A 79 0.45 -0.92 -0.75
C PRO A 79 0.27 -0.48 0.71
N LEU A 80 -0.68 -1.07 1.44
CA LEU A 80 -1.10 -0.57 2.76
C LEU A 80 0.06 -0.49 3.76
N GLY A 81 0.98 -1.46 3.73
CA GLY A 81 2.15 -1.48 4.61
C GLY A 81 3.11 -0.31 4.36
N ALA A 82 3.17 0.25 3.15
CA ALA A 82 4.01 1.43 2.88
C ALA A 82 3.43 2.72 3.48
N TYR A 83 2.19 2.68 3.96
CA TYR A 83 1.53 3.79 4.65
C TYR A 83 1.29 3.47 6.13
N ASP A 84 1.94 2.44 6.68
CA ASP A 84 1.93 2.14 8.10
C ASP A 84 3.26 2.62 8.73
N PRO A 85 3.23 3.63 9.62
CA PRO A 85 4.45 4.20 10.19
C PRO A 85 5.26 3.17 11.00
N LEU A 86 4.59 2.12 11.49
CA LEU A 86 5.25 1.05 12.26
C LEU A 86 6.23 0.23 11.42
N GLN A 87 6.14 0.30 10.08
CA GLN A 87 7.11 -0.30 9.19
C GLN A 87 8.42 0.48 9.14
N TYR A 88 8.52 1.65 9.77
CA TYR A 88 9.72 2.52 9.73
C TYR A 88 10.32 2.76 11.11
N LEU A 89 9.68 2.26 12.18
CA LEU A 89 10.04 2.56 13.56
C LEU A 89 10.38 1.27 14.32
N ASP A 90 11.56 1.24 14.94
CA ASP A 90 11.99 0.13 15.79
C ASP A 90 11.97 0.51 17.29
N ASP A 91 11.89 1.80 17.61
CA ASP A 91 11.81 2.30 18.99
C ASP A 91 10.40 2.15 19.58
N GLY A 92 10.30 1.52 20.75
CA GLY A 92 9.01 1.20 21.38
C GLY A 92 8.16 2.43 21.74
N GLN A 93 8.78 3.54 22.14
CA GLN A 93 8.05 4.76 22.48
C GLN A 93 7.52 5.45 21.21
N LEU A 94 8.32 5.48 20.14
CA LEU A 94 7.87 5.99 18.85
C LEU A 94 6.75 5.14 18.25
N VAL A 95 6.86 3.81 18.34
CA VAL A 95 5.81 2.86 17.91
C VAL A 95 4.51 3.09 18.67
N GLU A 96 4.55 3.24 19.99
CA GLU A 96 3.36 3.49 20.82
C GLU A 96 2.67 4.81 20.41
N ARG A 97 3.45 5.87 20.22
CA ARG A 97 2.93 7.17 19.80
C ARG A 97 2.35 7.13 18.38
N ALA A 98 3.05 6.51 17.43
CA ALA A 98 2.57 6.38 16.07
C ALA A 98 1.29 5.53 15.99
N SER A 99 1.16 4.51 16.84
CA SER A 99 -0.02 3.64 16.91
C SER A 99 -1.27 4.35 17.43
N SER A 100 -1.12 5.40 18.24
CA SER A 100 -2.25 6.15 18.81
C SER A 100 -2.76 7.28 17.92
N LEU A 101 -2.05 7.59 16.83
CA LEU A 101 -2.45 8.62 15.88
C LEU A 101 -3.74 8.22 15.12
N PRO A 102 -4.59 9.19 14.77
CA PRO A 102 -5.66 8.99 13.81
C PRO A 102 -5.12 8.42 12.49
N GLN A 103 -5.94 7.63 11.78
CA GLN A 103 -5.50 6.92 10.58
C GLN A 103 -4.91 7.84 9.48
N ALA A 104 -5.48 9.03 9.30
CA ALA A 104 -4.97 10.02 8.34
C ALA A 104 -3.57 10.50 8.70
N GLU A 105 -3.33 10.78 9.99
CA GLU A 105 -2.02 11.18 10.49
C GLU A 105 -1.01 10.05 10.42
N ARG A 106 -1.44 8.78 10.60
CA ARG A 106 -0.57 7.62 10.39
C ARG A 106 -0.09 7.52 8.94
N TRP A 107 -0.98 7.72 7.97
CA TRP A 107 -0.60 7.69 6.55
C TRP A 107 0.37 8.82 6.18
N ALA A 108 0.13 10.04 6.69
CA ALA A 108 1.02 11.17 6.47
C ALA A 108 2.39 10.94 7.13
N LEU A 109 2.42 10.45 8.37
CA LEU A 109 3.67 10.13 9.06
C LEU A 109 4.47 9.05 8.31
N ALA A 110 3.82 8.04 7.75
CA ALA A 110 4.51 7.02 6.95
C ALA A 110 5.15 7.60 5.68
N GLU A 111 4.49 8.54 5.00
CA GLU A 111 5.07 9.28 3.87
C GLU A 111 6.33 10.06 4.29
N GLU A 112 6.24 10.80 5.38
CA GLU A 112 7.34 11.60 5.93
C GLU A 112 8.54 10.74 6.34
N LEU A 113 8.29 9.59 6.98
CA LEU A 113 9.33 8.64 7.42
C LEU A 113 9.97 7.90 6.24
N SER A 114 9.20 7.56 5.21
CA SER A 114 9.70 6.81 4.06
C SER A 114 10.61 7.65 3.17
N GLY A 115 10.14 8.81 2.73
CA GLY A 115 10.82 9.63 1.71
C GLY A 115 11.00 8.96 0.32
N ALA A 116 10.51 7.73 0.15
CA ALA A 116 10.70 6.90 -1.05
C ALA A 116 9.39 6.66 -1.83
N LEU A 117 8.25 7.17 -1.34
CA LEU A 117 6.97 7.07 -2.01
C LEU A 117 6.92 8.04 -3.20
N LYS A 118 6.89 7.51 -4.42
CA LYS A 118 6.89 8.32 -5.65
C LYS A 118 5.49 8.67 -6.16
N THR A 119 4.50 7.84 -5.82
CA THR A 119 3.13 7.96 -6.31
C THR A 119 2.16 7.45 -5.25
N HIS A 120 1.08 8.20 -5.03
CA HIS A 120 -0.01 7.75 -4.19
C HIS A 120 -1.04 6.98 -5.00
N VAL A 121 -1.34 5.76 -4.56
CA VAL A 121 -2.45 4.95 -5.06
C VAL A 121 -3.37 4.70 -3.88
N PHE A 122 -4.65 4.97 -4.02
CA PHE A 122 -5.62 4.78 -2.93
C PHE A 122 -7.01 4.47 -3.48
N TYR A 123 -7.84 3.87 -2.64
CA TYR A 123 -9.27 3.74 -2.88
C TYR A 123 -10.02 4.86 -2.16
N ALA A 124 -11.09 5.36 -2.77
CA ALA A 124 -11.95 6.37 -2.18
C ALA A 124 -13.43 6.04 -2.40
N VAL A 125 -14.26 6.41 -1.42
CA VAL A 125 -15.72 6.26 -1.45
C VAL A 125 -16.38 7.56 -1.00
N ARG A 126 -17.69 7.71 -1.23
CA ARG A 126 -18.42 8.85 -0.66
C ARG A 126 -18.46 8.73 0.87
N HIS A 127 -18.50 9.87 1.55
CA HIS A 127 -18.56 9.91 3.02
C HIS A 127 -19.76 9.14 3.59
N ASP A 128 -20.91 9.23 2.93
CA ASP A 128 -22.16 8.55 3.33
C ASP A 128 -22.22 7.08 2.89
N ASP A 129 -21.27 6.61 2.08
CA ASP A 129 -21.19 5.21 1.66
C ASP A 129 -20.44 4.38 2.72
N VAL A 130 -21.22 3.81 3.63
CA VAL A 130 -20.76 2.89 4.68
C VAL A 130 -20.69 1.43 4.21
N ARG A 131 -21.19 1.13 3.01
CA ARG A 131 -21.24 -0.24 2.47
C ARG A 131 -19.98 -0.59 1.68
N ARG A 132 -19.33 0.41 1.09
CA ARG A 132 -18.10 0.26 0.29
C ARG A 132 -16.85 0.65 1.09
N GLY A 133 -15.72 0.08 0.67
CA GLY A 133 -14.40 0.30 1.28
C GLY A 133 -13.81 -0.98 1.87
N ALA A 134 -12.79 -0.82 2.72
CA ALA A 134 -12.22 -1.93 3.46
C ALA A 134 -13.28 -2.52 4.41
N PRO A 135 -13.43 -3.85 4.48
CA PRO A 135 -14.39 -4.47 5.37
C PRO A 135 -14.05 -4.16 6.84
N ALA A 136 -15.04 -3.70 7.61
CA ALA A 136 -14.86 -3.38 9.03
C ALA A 136 -14.64 -4.62 9.91
N ALA A 137 -15.10 -5.78 9.45
CA ALA A 137 -14.90 -7.07 10.10
C ALA A 137 -14.86 -8.19 9.06
N MET A 138 -14.17 -9.28 9.37
CA MET A 138 -14.21 -10.48 8.53
C MET A 138 -15.49 -11.25 8.76
N THR A 139 -16.32 -11.35 7.72
CA THR A 139 -17.54 -12.16 7.74
C THR A 139 -17.31 -13.50 7.05
N PRO A 140 -18.06 -14.56 7.41
CA PRO A 140 -17.94 -15.88 6.79
C PRO A 140 -18.16 -15.89 5.26
N GLU A 141 -18.83 -14.88 4.73
CA GLU A 141 -19.22 -14.75 3.32
C GLU A 141 -18.14 -14.07 2.47
N LEU A 142 -17.13 -13.44 3.09
CA LEU A 142 -16.02 -12.83 2.37
C LEU A 142 -15.25 -13.85 1.53
N VAL A 143 -14.88 -13.45 0.33
CA VAL A 143 -14.13 -14.27 -0.63
C VAL A 143 -12.69 -13.75 -0.72
N PRO A 144 -11.70 -14.39 -0.06
CA PRO A 144 -10.32 -13.98 -0.22
C PRO A 144 -9.82 -14.26 -1.64
N ALA A 145 -8.96 -13.38 -2.14
CA ALA A 145 -8.30 -13.48 -3.44
C ALA A 145 -6.83 -13.08 -3.29
N LEU A 146 -5.94 -13.86 -3.92
CA LEU A 146 -4.52 -13.48 -4.03
C LEU A 146 -4.32 -12.57 -5.22
N ARG A 147 -3.54 -11.50 -5.04
CA ARG A 147 -3.20 -10.57 -6.11
C ARG A 147 -2.01 -11.10 -6.90
N ASP A 148 -2.22 -11.39 -8.18
CA ASP A 148 -1.19 -11.79 -9.14
C ASP A 148 -0.29 -12.96 -8.68
N MET A 149 -0.82 -13.86 -7.85
CA MET A 149 -0.08 -15.00 -7.28
C MET A 149 -0.83 -16.31 -7.41
N ASP A 150 -0.09 -17.38 -7.69
CA ASP A 150 -0.63 -18.75 -7.64
C ASP A 150 -0.70 -19.24 -6.18
N PRO A 151 -1.89 -19.67 -5.69
CA PRO A 151 -2.07 -20.08 -4.30
C PRO A 151 -1.24 -21.29 -3.90
N LYS A 152 -1.02 -22.25 -4.81
CA LYS A 152 -0.26 -23.47 -4.50
C LYS A 152 1.23 -23.15 -4.39
N ARG A 153 1.75 -22.28 -5.27
CA ARG A 153 3.13 -21.81 -5.23
C ARG A 153 3.42 -21.04 -3.95
N LEU A 154 2.53 -20.11 -3.56
CA LEU A 154 2.68 -19.36 -2.32
C LEU A 154 2.63 -20.29 -1.09
N ALA A 155 1.67 -21.21 -1.05
CA ALA A 155 1.57 -22.19 0.02
C ALA A 155 2.82 -23.07 0.13
N ALA A 156 3.35 -23.57 -0.98
CA ALA A 156 4.58 -24.37 -0.99
C ALA A 156 5.79 -23.59 -0.46
N GLY A 157 5.93 -22.31 -0.81
CA GLY A 157 6.97 -21.44 -0.26
C GLY A 157 6.83 -21.29 1.25
N LEU A 158 5.60 -21.05 1.74
CA LEU A 158 5.33 -20.92 3.18
C LEU A 158 5.52 -22.21 3.98
N SER A 159 5.33 -23.38 3.35
CA SER A 159 5.66 -24.67 3.95
C SER A 159 7.17 -24.87 4.13
N GLN A 160 8.00 -24.25 3.28
CA GLN A 160 9.46 -24.31 3.40
C GLN A 160 10.01 -23.27 4.37
N SER A 161 9.46 -22.06 4.34
CA SER A 161 9.85 -20.95 5.21
C SER A 161 8.63 -20.10 5.56
N PRO A 162 8.30 -19.91 6.85
CA PRO A 162 7.23 -19.01 7.26
C PRO A 162 7.61 -17.53 7.16
N ARG A 163 8.80 -17.19 6.65
CA ARG A 163 9.28 -15.82 6.52
C ARG A 163 9.00 -15.25 5.13
N LEU A 164 8.46 -14.04 5.09
CA LEU A 164 8.29 -13.24 3.87
C LEU A 164 9.11 -11.96 4.01
N THR A 165 9.83 -11.58 2.96
CA THR A 165 10.56 -10.32 2.90
C THR A 165 9.94 -9.42 1.84
N ALA A 166 9.76 -8.14 2.16
CA ALA A 166 9.23 -7.15 1.24
C ALA A 166 9.86 -5.77 1.49
N THR A 167 10.04 -4.99 0.43
CA THR A 167 10.45 -3.59 0.53
C THR A 167 9.20 -2.70 0.56
N LEU A 168 9.00 -1.98 1.66
CA LEU A 168 7.89 -1.05 1.87
C LEU A 168 8.44 0.36 1.99
N GLY A 169 8.08 1.25 1.06
CA GLY A 169 8.56 2.64 1.05
C GLY A 169 10.07 2.77 1.25
N GLY A 170 10.86 2.01 0.50
CA GLY A 170 12.32 2.07 0.54
C GLY A 170 12.99 1.28 1.68
N VAL A 171 12.22 0.65 2.58
CA VAL A 171 12.78 -0.13 3.70
C VAL A 171 12.44 -1.61 3.53
N GLU A 172 13.45 -2.47 3.62
CA GLU A 172 13.25 -3.92 3.64
C GLU A 172 12.78 -4.39 5.02
N ARG A 173 11.68 -5.15 5.05
CA ARG A 173 11.12 -5.76 6.26
C ARG A 173 10.89 -7.25 6.07
N THR A 174 11.08 -7.99 7.15
CA THR A 174 10.82 -9.43 7.21
C THR A 174 9.66 -9.70 8.14
N PHE A 175 8.69 -10.47 7.65
CA PHE A 175 7.44 -10.79 8.31
C PHE A 175 7.37 -12.29 8.60
N GLN A 176 6.91 -12.63 9.79
CA GLN A 176 6.66 -14.02 10.16
C GLN A 176 5.18 -14.34 9.92
N VAL A 177 4.91 -15.25 9.00
CA VAL A 177 3.56 -15.73 8.72
C VAL A 177 3.16 -16.77 9.78
N PRO A 178 1.96 -16.67 10.39
CA PRO A 178 1.48 -17.63 11.37
C PRO A 178 1.42 -19.07 10.85
N GLY A 179 1.55 -20.03 11.77
CA GLY A 179 1.46 -21.46 11.45
C GLY A 179 0.11 -21.87 10.87
N GLY A 180 0.12 -22.85 9.95
CA GLY A 180 -1.10 -23.31 9.25
C GLY A 180 -1.51 -22.44 8.05
N ALA A 181 -0.74 -21.39 7.74
CA ALA A 181 -1.03 -20.51 6.60
C ALA A 181 -1.03 -21.23 5.26
N ALA A 182 -0.09 -22.15 5.02
CA ALA A 182 0.03 -22.87 3.75
C ALA A 182 -1.26 -23.63 3.40
N ASP A 183 -1.88 -24.33 4.37
CA ASP A 183 -3.10 -25.09 4.15
C ASP A 183 -4.31 -24.19 3.83
N MET A 184 -4.39 -23.02 4.49
CA MET A 184 -5.44 -22.04 4.22
C MET A 184 -5.25 -21.38 2.85
N ILE A 185 -4.02 -20.93 2.55
CA ILE A 185 -3.67 -20.23 1.32
C ILE A 185 -3.85 -21.14 0.11
N ALA A 186 -3.50 -22.42 0.20
CA ALA A 186 -3.69 -23.38 -0.90
C ALA A 186 -5.17 -23.56 -1.30
N LEU A 187 -6.12 -23.18 -0.43
CA LEU A 187 -7.55 -23.24 -0.69
C LEU A 187 -8.13 -21.94 -1.27
N ILE A 188 -7.39 -20.83 -1.25
CA ILE A 188 -7.82 -19.54 -1.80
C ILE A 188 -7.84 -19.64 -3.32
N ASP A 189 -8.99 -19.41 -3.94
CA ASP A 189 -9.16 -19.45 -5.41
C ASP A 189 -9.88 -18.21 -5.95
N GLY A 190 -10.05 -17.17 -5.12
CA GLY A 190 -10.79 -15.97 -5.48
C GLY A 190 -12.30 -16.16 -5.64
N ARG A 191 -12.84 -17.35 -5.30
CA ARG A 191 -14.28 -17.67 -5.40
C ARG A 191 -14.85 -18.24 -4.11
N ARG A 192 -14.04 -18.96 -3.34
CA ARG A 192 -14.48 -19.58 -2.09
C ARG A 192 -14.61 -18.55 -0.99
N THR A 193 -15.72 -18.63 -0.26
CA THR A 193 -15.88 -17.83 0.95
C THR A 193 -15.00 -18.38 2.08
N LEU A 194 -14.74 -17.57 3.11
CA LEU A 194 -14.06 -18.00 4.33
C LEU A 194 -14.76 -19.23 4.95
N ARG A 195 -16.10 -19.26 4.96
CA ARG A 195 -16.89 -20.41 5.42
C ARG A 195 -16.60 -21.68 4.61
N GLN A 196 -16.47 -21.56 3.29
CA GLN A 196 -16.16 -22.70 2.42
C GLN A 196 -14.72 -23.19 2.55
N ILE A 197 -13.77 -22.28 2.82
CA ILE A 197 -12.38 -22.63 3.13
C ILE A 197 -12.32 -23.41 4.44
N HIS A 198 -12.97 -22.90 5.50
CA HIS A 198 -13.09 -23.59 6.78
C HIS A 198 -13.67 -24.99 6.65
N GLY A 199 -14.79 -25.13 5.93
CA GLY A 199 -15.42 -26.44 5.69
C GLY A 199 -14.48 -27.45 5.00
N ARG A 200 -13.67 -26.99 4.05
CA ARG A 200 -12.69 -27.85 3.34
C ARG A 200 -11.53 -28.28 4.23
N LEU A 201 -11.04 -27.40 5.11
CA LEU A 201 -10.03 -27.76 6.10
C LEU A 201 -10.56 -28.85 7.05
N ARG A 202 -11.79 -28.67 7.54
CA ARG A 202 -12.44 -29.67 8.41
C ARG A 202 -12.64 -31.01 7.71
N ALA A 203 -13.04 -31.01 6.44
CA ALA A 203 -13.17 -32.23 5.64
C ALA A 203 -11.83 -32.96 5.45
N LYS A 204 -10.69 -32.25 5.49
CA LYS A 204 -9.33 -32.81 5.47
C LYS A 204 -8.81 -33.22 6.86
N GLY A 205 -9.63 -33.10 7.91
CA GLY A 205 -9.30 -33.54 9.27
C GLY A 205 -8.89 -32.41 10.23
N ALA A 206 -8.93 -31.14 9.82
CA ALA A 206 -8.65 -30.04 10.73
C ALA A 206 -9.71 -29.96 11.84
N LYS A 207 -9.27 -29.97 13.11
CA LYS A 207 -10.13 -29.85 14.29
C LYS A 207 -10.26 -28.39 14.74
N LEU A 208 -10.64 -27.51 13.82
CA LEU A 208 -10.83 -26.09 14.10
C LEU A 208 -12.32 -25.76 14.11
N ASN A 209 -12.81 -25.15 15.19
CA ASN A 209 -14.11 -24.49 15.20
C ASN A 209 -14.05 -23.19 14.36
N TRP A 210 -15.19 -22.52 14.18
CA TRP A 210 -15.24 -21.31 13.34
C TRP A 210 -14.42 -20.15 13.93
N ALA A 211 -14.49 -19.92 15.24
CA ALA A 211 -13.77 -18.84 15.89
C ALA A 211 -12.25 -19.04 15.80
N GLU A 212 -11.77 -20.25 16.05
CA GLU A 212 -10.35 -20.61 15.92
C GLU A 212 -9.85 -20.49 14.47
N PHE A 213 -10.69 -20.85 13.50
CA PHE A 213 -10.36 -20.64 12.08
C PHE A 213 -10.25 -19.16 11.76
N LEU A 214 -11.23 -18.36 12.19
CA LEU A 214 -11.27 -16.93 11.91
C LEU A 214 -10.09 -16.20 12.55
N GLU A 215 -9.75 -16.49 13.81
CA GLU A 215 -8.59 -15.94 14.50
C GLU A 215 -7.29 -16.22 13.73
N ARG A 216 -7.07 -17.48 13.33
CA ARG A 216 -5.90 -17.88 12.55
C ARG A 216 -5.86 -17.20 11.18
N PHE A 217 -6.99 -17.16 10.49
CA PHE A 217 -7.07 -16.52 9.17
C PHE A 217 -6.81 -15.01 9.28
N SER A 218 -7.36 -14.34 10.30
CA SER A 218 -7.10 -12.92 10.57
C SER A 218 -5.61 -12.67 10.80
N ALA A 219 -4.95 -13.47 11.62
CA ALA A 219 -3.50 -13.32 11.84
C ALA A 219 -2.68 -13.50 10.55
N ILE A 220 -3.10 -14.38 9.63
CA ILE A 220 -2.47 -14.55 8.31
C ILE A 220 -2.74 -13.33 7.43
N PHE A 221 -3.99 -12.86 7.41
CA PHE A 221 -4.41 -11.70 6.64
C PHE A 221 -3.69 -10.43 7.12
N ASP A 222 -3.53 -10.22 8.42
CA ASP A 222 -2.85 -9.05 9.00
C ASP A 222 -1.37 -8.96 8.57
N VAL A 223 -0.76 -10.09 8.17
CA VAL A 223 0.57 -10.11 7.57
C VAL A 223 0.51 -9.90 6.05
N LEU A 224 -0.36 -10.61 5.34
CA LEU A 224 -0.37 -10.62 3.87
C LEU A 224 -1.06 -9.41 3.24
N HIS A 225 -2.05 -8.82 3.93
CA HIS A 225 -2.84 -7.72 3.41
C HIS A 225 -2.04 -6.41 3.34
N PRO A 226 -1.24 -6.02 4.36
CA PRO A 226 -0.32 -4.89 4.25
C PRO A 226 0.67 -5.00 3.08
N LEU A 227 1.08 -6.24 2.76
CA LEU A 227 1.97 -6.55 1.64
C LEU A 227 1.27 -6.54 0.27
N ASN A 228 -0.03 -6.23 0.23
CA ASN A 228 -0.86 -6.25 -0.97
C ASN A 228 -0.84 -7.62 -1.68
N ILE A 229 -0.73 -8.71 -0.90
CA ILE A 229 -0.71 -10.10 -1.39
C ILE A 229 -2.12 -10.69 -1.39
N ILE A 230 -2.89 -10.45 -0.33
CA ILE A 230 -4.25 -10.95 -0.18
C ILE A 230 -5.23 -9.78 -0.07
N LEU A 231 -6.35 -9.91 -0.78
CA LEU A 231 -7.47 -8.98 -0.80
C LEU A 231 -8.78 -9.77 -0.63
N PHE A 232 -9.89 -9.06 -0.48
CA PHE A 232 -11.22 -9.65 -0.63
C PHE A 232 -11.82 -9.25 -1.98
N ALA A 233 -12.44 -10.19 -2.66
CA ALA A 233 -13.22 -9.90 -3.86
C ALA A 233 -14.39 -8.97 -3.47
N GLY A 234 -14.69 -8.00 -4.35
CA GLY A 234 -15.82 -7.10 -4.15
C GLY A 234 -17.12 -7.90 -4.03
N ALA A 235 -17.94 -7.57 -3.05
CA ALA A 235 -19.30 -8.07 -2.99
C ALA A 235 -20.09 -7.48 -4.17
N VAL A 236 -20.95 -8.29 -4.81
CA VAL A 236 -22.03 -7.73 -5.63
C VAL A 236 -22.95 -7.03 -4.65
N LEU A 237 -22.97 -5.70 -4.70
CA LEU A 237 -23.90 -4.89 -3.93
C LEU A 237 -25.14 -4.72 -4.79
N ASP A 238 -26.25 -5.30 -4.35
CA ASP A 238 -27.59 -5.10 -4.95
C ASP A 238 -28.03 -3.63 -4.88
#